data_AF-A0A9X2DKZ9-F1
#
_entry.id   AF-A0A9X2DKZ9-F1
#
_cell.length_a   1.000
_cell.length_b   1.000
_cell.length_c   1.000
_cell.angle_alpha   90.00
_cell.angle_beta   90.00
_cell.angle_gamma   90.00
#
_symmetry.space_group_name_H-M   'P 1'
#
loop_
_entity.id
_entity.type
_entity.pdbx_description
1 polymer ?
#
loop_
_entity_poly.entity_id
_entity_poly.type
_entity_poly.pdbx_seq_one_letter_code
_entity_poly.pdbx_strand_id
1 'polypeptide(L)'
;MKHPGKLFGGILLMLIGASILFSMIGIHIGGIIGLAIGAWLLYWGYAKWQEQGKWSFSSVLLLIVGALIALGGIGGVISLAIGVVLVYFGYRLLKPKDQAGEELEEEEDLAPVKTTYDVIDKEFEKLLNEHK
;
A
#
# COMPACT_ATOMS: atom_id res chain seq x y z
N MET A 1 46.86 -4.61 10.46
CA MET A 1 45.81 -4.61 9.41
C MET A 1 44.46 -4.51 10.11
N LYS A 2 43.71 -3.43 9.88
CA LYS A 2 42.50 -3.07 10.65
C LYS A 2 41.37 -4.05 10.30
N HIS A 3 40.84 -4.80 11.27
CA HIS A 3 39.86 -5.89 11.09
C HIS A 3 38.54 -5.39 10.46
N PRO A 4 38.32 -5.56 9.13
CA PRO A 4 37.11 -5.04 8.48
C PRO A 4 35.85 -5.82 8.91
N GLY A 5 36.00 -7.06 9.37
CA GLY A 5 34.87 -7.89 9.82
C GLY A 5 34.17 -7.40 11.09
N LYS A 6 34.89 -6.73 12.01
CA LYS A 6 34.30 -6.19 13.24
C LYS A 6 33.44 -4.96 12.96
N LEU A 7 33.88 -4.12 12.03
CA LEU A 7 33.14 -2.94 11.59
C LEU A 7 31.83 -3.34 10.89
N PHE A 8 31.91 -4.35 10.01
CA PHE A 8 30.76 -4.84 9.26
C PHE A 8 29.68 -5.47 10.15
N GLY A 9 30.08 -6.28 11.14
CA GLY A 9 29.15 -6.84 12.11
C GLY A 9 28.45 -5.78 12.96
N GLY A 10 29.17 -4.72 13.35
CA GLY A 10 28.59 -3.59 14.09
C GLY A 10 27.57 -2.79 13.27
N ILE A 11 27.86 -2.52 11.99
CA ILE A 11 26.93 -1.81 11.09
C ILE A 11 25.66 -2.64 10.86
N LEU A 12 25.81 -3.95 10.63
CA LEU A 12 24.68 -4.86 10.46
C LEU A 12 23.78 -4.89 11.71
N LEU A 13 24.38 -4.95 12.89
CA LEU A 13 23.65 -4.93 14.16
C LEU A 13 22.92 -3.60 14.39
N MET A 14 23.55 -2.47 14.04
CA MET A 14 22.90 -1.15 14.10
C MET A 14 21.69 -1.06 13.16
N LEU A 15 21.80 -1.58 11.94
CA LEU A 15 20.69 -1.60 10.97
C LEU A 15 19.51 -2.44 11.47
N ILE A 16 19.79 -3.62 12.05
CA ILE A 16 18.75 -4.47 12.65
C ILE A 16 18.07 -3.74 13.82
N GLY A 17 18.84 -3.13 14.73
CA GLY A 17 18.30 -2.39 15.86
C GLY A 17 17.47 -1.16 15.45
N ALA A 18 17.95 -0.39 14.48
CA ALA A 18 17.20 0.74 13.92
C ALA A 18 15.90 0.30 13.24
N SER A 19 15.92 -0.82 12.51
CA SER A 19 14.72 -1.38 11.88
C SER A 19 13.64 -1.74 12.90
N ILE A 20 14.02 -2.32 14.05
CA ILE A 20 13.09 -2.65 15.14
C ILE A 20 12.48 -1.37 15.74
N LEU A 21 13.30 -0.34 15.98
CA LEU A 21 12.84 0.94 16.50
C LEU A 21 11.87 1.65 15.54
N PHE A 22 12.16 1.68 14.24
CA PHE A 22 11.24 2.26 13.25
C PHE A 22 9.93 1.49 13.15
N SER A 23 9.96 0.16 13.31
CA SER A 23 8.75 -0.65 13.37
C SER A 23 7.88 -0.32 14.58
N MET A 24 8.47 0.02 15.74
CA MET A 24 7.72 0.45 16.93
C MET A 24 7.01 1.80 16.74
N ILE A 25 7.57 2.70 15.93
CA ILE A 25 7.00 4.03 15.66
C ILE A 25 5.85 3.94 14.63
N GLY A 26 5.52 2.75 14.14
CA GLY A 26 4.44 2.55 13.15
C GLY A 26 4.81 3.02 11.75
N ILE A 27 6.08 3.37 11.53
CA ILE A 27 6.60 3.72 10.21
C ILE A 27 6.76 2.41 9.43
N HIS A 28 5.75 2.06 8.63
CA HIS A 28 5.76 0.87 7.76
C HIS A 28 6.90 0.84 6.73
N ILE A 29 7.73 1.89 6.64
CA ILE A 29 9.02 1.87 5.93
C ILE A 29 9.92 0.73 6.47
N GLY A 30 9.78 0.35 7.75
CA GLY A 30 10.47 -0.81 8.33
C GLY A 30 10.19 -2.12 7.58
N GLY A 31 9.01 -2.27 6.94
CA GLY A 31 8.71 -3.41 6.09
C GLY A 31 9.53 -3.44 4.80
N ILE A 32 9.63 -2.31 4.11
CA ILE A 32 10.40 -2.17 2.86
C ILE A 32 11.90 -2.29 3.13
N ILE A 33 12.39 -1.61 4.17
CA ILE A 33 13.80 -1.67 4.59
C ILE A 33 14.14 -3.08 5.05
N GLY A 34 13.26 -3.71 5.84
CA GLY A 34 13.42 -5.10 6.27
C GLY A 34 13.51 -6.03 5.07
N LEU A 35 12.63 -5.88 4.07
CA LEU A 35 12.67 -6.70 2.86
C LEU A 35 13.97 -6.47 2.06
N ALA A 36 14.43 -5.22 1.92
CA ALA A 36 15.68 -4.89 1.25
C ALA A 36 16.90 -5.50 1.96
N ILE A 37 16.98 -5.40 3.29
CA ILE A 37 18.06 -5.98 4.10
C ILE A 37 18.00 -7.52 4.05
N GLY A 38 16.82 -8.10 4.16
CA GLY A 38 16.61 -9.55 4.06
C GLY A 38 17.04 -10.10 2.69
N ALA A 39 16.63 -9.43 1.60
CA ALA A 39 17.05 -9.78 0.25
C ALA A 39 18.56 -9.63 0.05
N TRP A 40 19.17 -8.58 0.59
CA TRP A 40 20.62 -8.38 0.55
C TRP A 40 21.38 -9.50 1.29
N LEU A 41 20.92 -9.88 2.49
CA LEU A 41 21.50 -10.97 3.27
C LEU A 41 21.34 -12.33 2.56
N LEU A 42 20.20 -12.56 1.92
CA LEU A 42 19.97 -13.77 1.12
C LEU A 42 20.94 -13.82 -0.08
N TYR A 43 21.04 -12.73 -0.84
CA TYR A 43 21.98 -12.64 -1.96
C TYR A 43 23.42 -12.89 -1.51
N TRP A 44 23.83 -12.28 -0.40
CA TRP A 44 25.20 -12.42 0.10
C TRP A 44 25.47 -13.82 0.67
N GLY A 45 24.51 -14.42 1.37
CA GLY A 45 24.58 -15.81 1.81
C GLY A 45 24.70 -16.79 0.64
N TYR A 46 23.96 -16.53 -0.44
CA TYR A 46 24.02 -17.31 -1.69
C TYR A 46 25.36 -17.11 -2.44
N ALA A 47 25.82 -15.87 -2.58
CA ALA A 47 27.11 -15.56 -3.21
C ALA A 47 28.27 -16.21 -2.47
N LYS A 48 28.25 -16.18 -1.14
CA LYS A 48 29.27 -16.82 -0.30
C LYS A 48 29.23 -18.35 -0.39
N TRP A 49 28.06 -18.93 -0.62
CA TRP A 49 27.92 -20.37 -0.90
C TRP A 49 28.50 -20.75 -2.27
N GLN A 50 28.22 -19.96 -3.30
CA GLN A 50 28.79 -20.11 -4.65
C GLN A 50 30.32 -20.03 -4.64
N GLU A 51 30.91 -19.05 -3.96
CA GLU A 51 32.37 -18.86 -3.91
C GLU A 51 33.12 -20.02 -3.22
N GLN A 52 32.54 -20.59 -2.16
CA GLN A 52 33.22 -21.65 -1.40
C GLN A 52 32.86 -23.07 -1.88
N GLY A 53 31.86 -23.21 -2.76
CA GLY A 53 31.37 -24.50 -3.26
C GLY A 53 30.88 -25.46 -2.17
N LYS A 54 30.77 -24.99 -0.93
CA LYS A 54 30.45 -25.76 0.27
C LYS A 54 29.53 -24.95 1.16
N TRP A 55 28.60 -25.64 1.79
CA TRP A 55 27.72 -25.05 2.80
C TRP A 55 28.53 -24.74 4.06
N SER A 56 29.05 -23.51 4.14
CA SER A 56 29.67 -22.98 5.35
C SER A 56 28.59 -22.58 6.36
N PHE A 57 28.84 -22.79 7.65
CA PHE A 57 27.95 -22.38 8.73
C PHE A 57 27.55 -20.91 8.63
N SER A 58 28.47 -20.04 8.19
CA SER A 58 28.20 -18.62 7.96
C SER A 58 27.22 -18.38 6.82
N SER A 59 27.27 -19.16 5.75
CA SER A 59 26.37 -19.00 4.59
C SER A 59 24.96 -19.47 4.94
N VAL A 60 24.85 -20.59 5.67
CA VAL A 60 23.56 -21.09 6.20
C VAL A 60 22.94 -20.06 7.15
N LEU A 61 23.73 -19.51 8.08
CA LEU A 61 23.24 -18.51 9.02
C LEU A 61 22.75 -17.24 8.32
N LEU A 62 23.50 -16.73 7.34
CA LEU A 62 23.10 -15.56 6.55
C LEU A 62 21.80 -15.79 5.78
N LEU A 63 21.64 -16.98 5.18
CA LEU A 63 20.42 -17.34 4.46
C LEU A 63 19.21 -17.46 5.39
N ILE A 64 19.36 -18.11 6.55
CA ILE A 64 18.27 -18.26 7.53
C ILE A 64 17.86 -16.88 8.07
N VAL A 65 18.82 -16.07 8.49
CA VAL A 65 18.54 -14.73 9.03
C VAL A 65 17.94 -13.84 7.95
N GLY A 66 18.48 -13.86 6.74
CA GLY A 66 17.94 -13.12 5.60
C GLY A 66 16.51 -13.54 5.26
N ALA A 67 16.21 -14.85 5.27
CA ALA A 67 14.87 -15.37 5.02
C ALA A 67 13.88 -14.94 6.10
N LEU A 68 14.23 -15.03 7.38
CA LEU A 68 13.37 -14.61 8.49
C LEU A 68 13.03 -13.12 8.41
N ILE A 69 14.03 -12.28 8.11
CA ILE A 69 13.83 -10.83 7.96
C ILE A 69 12.99 -10.53 6.71
N ALA A 70 13.26 -11.18 5.58
CA ALA A 70 12.50 -10.98 4.35
C ALA A 70 11.03 -11.39 4.53
N LEU A 71 10.77 -12.56 5.11
CA LEU A 71 9.41 -13.05 5.39
C LEU A 71 8.67 -12.13 6.37
N GLY A 72 9.35 -11.61 7.39
CA GLY A 72 8.79 -10.58 8.29
C GLY A 72 8.47 -9.28 7.57
N GLY A 73 9.26 -8.90 6.57
CA GLY A 73 9.04 -7.71 5.73
C GLY A 73 7.85 -7.82 4.77
N ILE A 74 7.44 -9.04 4.38
CA ILE A 74 6.29 -9.26 3.48
C ILE A 74 5.01 -8.67 4.06
N GLY A 75 4.77 -8.85 5.36
CA GLY A 75 3.61 -8.27 6.03
C GLY A 75 3.56 -6.75 5.90
N GLY A 76 4.71 -6.08 5.99
CA GLY A 76 4.80 -4.63 5.79
C GLY A 76 4.50 -4.19 4.36
N VAL A 77 4.93 -4.95 3.34
CA VAL A 77 4.64 -4.65 1.94
C VAL A 77 3.15 -4.84 1.61
N ILE A 78 2.53 -5.90 2.13
CA ILE A 78 1.10 -6.14 1.95
C ILE A 78 0.29 -5.01 2.60
N SER A 79 0.61 -4.63 3.83
CA SER A 79 -0.05 -3.51 4.52
C SER A 79 0.13 -2.18 3.78
N LEU A 80 1.32 -1.93 3.21
CA LEU A 80 1.58 -0.75 2.39
C LEU A 80 0.71 -0.75 1.12
N ALA A 81 0.62 -1.88 0.41
CA ALA A 81 -0.20 -2.00 -0.78
C ALA A 81 -1.68 -1.74 -0.49
N ILE A 82 -2.20 -2.34 0.58
CA ILE A 82 -3.58 -2.09 1.05
C ILE A 82 -3.77 -0.61 1.39
N GLY A 83 -2.82 0.01 2.09
CA GLY A 83 -2.86 1.43 2.42
C GLY A 83 -2.93 2.33 1.17
N VAL A 84 -2.12 2.06 0.16
CA VAL A 84 -2.14 2.80 -1.12
C VAL A 84 -3.51 2.67 -1.81
N VAL A 85 -4.06 1.46 -1.85
CA VAL A 85 -5.40 1.21 -2.43
C VAL A 85 -6.48 2.00 -1.68
N LEU A 86 -6.49 1.93 -0.35
CA LEU A 86 -7.46 2.66 0.47
C LEU A 86 -7.34 4.17 0.29
N VAL A 87 -6.12 4.72 0.24
CA VAL A 87 -5.89 6.15 -0.02
C VAL A 87 -6.39 6.54 -1.40
N TYR A 88 -6.11 5.74 -2.44
CA TYR A 88 -6.57 6.00 -3.79
C TYR A 88 -8.09 6.02 -3.88
N PHE A 89 -8.77 5.01 -3.34
CA PHE A 89 -10.23 4.94 -3.35
C PHE A 89 -10.87 6.00 -2.45
N GLY A 90 -10.29 6.29 -1.29
CA GLY A 90 -10.73 7.38 -0.42
C GLY A 90 -10.63 8.74 -1.12
N TYR A 91 -9.51 9.01 -1.79
CA TYR A 91 -9.34 10.22 -2.60
C TYR A 91 -10.33 10.29 -3.76
N ARG A 92 -10.57 9.18 -4.47
CA ARG A 92 -11.57 9.08 -5.54
C ARG A 92 -12.99 9.37 -5.05
N LEU A 93 -13.32 8.95 -3.83
CA LEU A 93 -14.64 9.18 -3.22
C LEU A 93 -14.83 10.64 -2.80
N LEU A 94 -13.75 11.29 -2.37
CA LEU A 94 -13.73 12.70 -1.97
C LEU A 94 -13.69 13.65 -3.16
N LYS A 95 -13.33 13.16 -4.36
CA LYS A 95 -13.31 13.97 -5.58
C LYS A 95 -14.75 14.16 -6.05
N PRO A 96 -15.30 15.39 -6.07
CA PRO A 96 -16.58 15.65 -6.71
C PRO A 96 -16.49 15.15 -8.16
N LYS A 97 -17.52 14.42 -8.62
CA LYS A 97 -17.67 14.03 -10.02
C LYS A 97 -17.94 15.30 -10.84
N ASP A 98 -16.88 16.06 -11.12
CA ASP A 98 -16.92 17.07 -12.16
C ASP A 98 -16.90 16.32 -13.49
N GLN A 99 -18.11 16.26 -14.06
CA GLN A 99 -18.52 15.84 -15.40
C GLN A 99 -17.38 15.80 -16.44
N ALA A 100 -16.86 14.59 -16.69
CA ALA A 100 -16.19 14.14 -17.92
C ALA A 100 -15.78 12.69 -17.67
N GLY A 101 -16.26 11.63 -18.32
CA GLY A 101 -17.04 11.45 -19.53
C GLY A 101 -16.76 9.99 -19.94
N GLU A 102 -17.82 9.19 -20.11
CA GLU A 102 -17.86 7.91 -20.86
C GLU A 102 -17.04 6.75 -20.25
N GLU A 103 -17.54 5.56 -19.93
CA GLU A 103 -18.55 4.73 -20.58
C GLU A 103 -19.28 3.90 -19.50
N LEU A 104 -20.60 4.03 -19.40
CA LEU A 104 -21.52 2.92 -19.16
C LEU A 104 -22.86 3.37 -19.73
N GLU A 105 -23.20 2.78 -20.88
CA GLU A 105 -24.50 2.85 -21.53
C GLU A 105 -25.57 2.33 -20.56
N GLU A 106 -26.37 3.23 -20.00
CA GLU A 106 -27.77 2.97 -19.68
C GLU A 106 -28.54 4.25 -20.01
N GLU A 107 -29.25 4.22 -21.14
CA GLU A 107 -30.34 5.15 -21.45
C GLU A 107 -31.42 4.99 -20.36
N GLU A 108 -31.31 5.73 -19.27
CA GLU A 108 -32.49 6.12 -18.49
C GLU A 108 -32.78 7.57 -18.78
N ASP A 109 -33.80 7.74 -19.62
CA ASP A 109 -34.61 8.92 -19.84
C ASP A 109 -34.83 9.66 -18.51
N LEU A 110 -33.96 10.62 -18.20
CA LEU A 110 -34.10 11.51 -17.04
C LEU A 110 -35.26 12.46 -17.31
N ALA A 111 -36.47 11.92 -17.19
CA ALA A 111 -37.63 12.74 -16.86
C ALA A 111 -37.24 13.58 -15.64
N PRO A 112 -37.40 14.92 -15.69
CA PRO A 112 -37.03 15.77 -14.58
C PRO A 112 -37.73 15.23 -13.33
N VAL A 113 -36.97 14.97 -12.26
CA VAL A 113 -37.51 14.59 -10.95
C VAL A 113 -38.44 15.72 -10.53
N LYS A 114 -39.74 15.57 -10.87
CA LYS A 114 -40.76 16.53 -10.51
C LYS A 114 -40.79 16.56 -9.01
N THR A 115 -40.33 17.66 -8.45
CA THR A 115 -40.39 17.87 -7.02
C THR A 115 -41.87 17.88 -6.63
N THR A 116 -42.19 17.50 -5.39
CA THR A 116 -43.58 17.54 -4.89
C THR A 116 -44.23 18.91 -5.13
N TYR A 117 -43.45 19.98 -5.14
CA TYR A 117 -43.87 21.34 -5.45
C TYR A 117 -44.32 21.51 -6.91
N ASP A 118 -43.59 20.94 -7.89
CA ASP A 118 -43.96 21.02 -9.32
C ASP A 118 -45.31 20.34 -9.62
N VAL A 119 -45.67 19.31 -8.85
CA VAL A 119 -46.97 18.62 -8.97
C VAL A 119 -48.09 19.48 -8.38
N ILE A 120 -47.85 20.11 -7.24
CA ILE A 120 -48.82 20.98 -6.56
C ILE A 120 -49.11 22.22 -7.42
N ASP A 121 -48.08 22.86 -7.96
CA ASP A 121 -48.23 24.06 -8.78
C ASP A 121 -49.05 23.79 -10.04
N LYS A 122 -48.85 22.62 -10.66
CA LYS A 122 -49.61 22.21 -11.84
C LYS A 122 -51.09 21.95 -11.54
N GLU A 123 -51.40 21.34 -10.39
CA GLU A 123 -52.80 21.16 -9.96
C GLU A 123 -53.45 22.51 -9.59
N PHE A 124 -52.70 23.42 -8.99
CA PHE A 124 -53.17 24.79 -8.69
C PHE A 124 -53.47 25.59 -9.96
N GLU A 125 -52.59 25.56 -10.96
CA GLU A 125 -52.83 26.21 -12.26
C GLU A 125 -54.06 25.65 -12.97
N LYS A 126 -54.27 24.33 -12.87
CA LYS A 126 -55.44 23.68 -13.45
C LYS A 126 -56.74 24.17 -12.82
N LEU A 127 -56.79 24.29 -11.49
CA LEU A 127 -57.95 24.80 -10.76
C LEU A 127 -58.23 26.28 -11.06
N LEU A 128 -57.19 27.11 -11.22
CA LEU A 128 -57.34 28.52 -11.57
C LEU A 128 -57.88 28.73 -13.00
N ASN A 129 -57.48 27.87 -13.93
CA ASN A 129 -57.93 27.95 -15.31
C ASN A 129 -59.34 27.33 -15.53
N GLU A 130 -59.80 26.45 -14.63
CA GLU A 130 -61.13 25.84 -14.68
C GLU A 130 -62.25 26.77 -14.12
N HIS A 131 -61.88 27.88 -13.47
CA HIS A 131 -62.81 28.88 -12.93
C HIS A 131 -62.73 30.25 -13.63
N LYS A 132 -62.25 30.25 -14.87
CA LYS A 132 -62.29 31.41 -15.77
C LYS A 132 -63.15 31.10 -16.98
#